data_AF-A0A929I5W8-F1
#
_entry.id   AF-A0A929I5W8-F1
#
_cell.length_a   1.000
_cell.length_b   1.000
_cell.length_c   1.000
_cell.angle_alpha   90.00
_cell.angle_beta   90.00
_cell.angle_gamma   90.00
#
_symmetry.space_group_name_H-M   'P 1'
#
loop_
_entity.id
_entity.type
_entity.pdbx_description
1 polymer ?
#
loop_
_entity_poly.entity_id
_entity_poly.type
_entity_poly.pdbx_seq_one_letter_code
_entity_poly.pdbx_strand_id
1 'polypeptide(L)' 'MIDGNQVSEFFEKPKGIEGFVNCDLEYGPLEKIVSKGELMVYEHDGFWACMDTIREMEHLNKLWNDETAPWKIWSDVSM' A
#
# COMPACT_ATOMS: atom_id res chain seq x y z
N MET A 1 -12.97 4.21 17.54
CA MET A 1 -13.12 5.05 16.34
C MET A 1 -12.30 6.29 16.61
N ILE A 2 -11.08 6.34 16.08
CA ILE A 2 -10.24 7.53 16.15
C ILE A 2 -10.81 8.48 15.10
N ASP A 3 -11.11 9.71 15.51
CA ASP A 3 -11.56 10.78 14.63
C ASP A 3 -10.48 11.04 13.57
N GLY A 4 -10.89 11.14 12.30
CA GLY A 4 -10.01 11.34 11.13
C GLY A 4 -9.23 12.65 11.15
N ASN A 5 -9.35 13.45 12.21
CA ASN A 5 -8.59 14.67 12.45
C ASN A 5 -7.25 14.45 13.19
N GLN A 6 -6.93 13.23 13.65
CA GLN A 6 -5.65 12.93 14.34
C GLN A 6 -4.53 12.38 13.44
N VAL A 7 -4.83 12.03 12.18
CA VAL A 7 -3.79 11.53 11.25
C VAL A 7 -2.93 12.66 10.66
N SER A 8 -3.39 13.91 10.71
CA SER A 8 -2.67 15.06 10.16
C SER A 8 -1.57 15.62 11.07
N GLU A 9 -1.54 15.23 12.36
CA GLU A 9 -0.52 15.73 13.31
C GLU A 9 0.75 14.85 13.35
N PHE A 10 0.72 13.64 12.78
CA PHE A 10 1.87 12.72 12.78
C PHE A 10 2.88 12.98 11.64
N PHE A 11 2.50 13.73 10.62
CA PHE A 11 3.33 14.06 9.47
C PHE A 11 3.54 15.57 9.38
N GLU A 12 4.16 16.18 10.38
CA GLU A 12 4.65 17.54 10.21
C GLU A 12 5.71 17.57 9.11
N LYS A 13 5.37 18.27 8.02
CA LYS A 13 6.20 18.50 6.85
C LYS A 13 7.59 19.04 7.25
N PRO A 14 8.70 18.36 6.91
CA PRO A 14 10.02 18.94 7.08
C PRO A 14 10.14 20.22 6.23
N LYS A 15 10.51 21.33 6.88
CA LYS A 15 10.70 22.62 6.22
C LYS A 15 11.91 22.54 5.27
N GLY A 16 11.72 22.89 4.00
CA GLY A 16 12.81 23.04 3.02
C GLY A 16 12.76 22.12 1.80
N ILE A 17 11.74 21.26 1.67
CA ILE A 17 11.53 20.46 0.45
C ILE A 17 10.42 21.10 -0.38
N GLU A 18 10.79 21.77 -1.47
CA GLU A 18 9.86 22.24 -2.50
C GLU A 18 9.71 21.15 -3.58
N GLY A 19 8.47 20.74 -3.86
CA GLY A 19 8.13 19.91 -5.02
C GLY A 19 7.40 18.59 -4.73
N PHE A 20 7.39 18.08 -3.49
CA PHE A 20 6.70 16.83 -3.13
C PHE A 20 5.98 16.97 -1.79
N VAL A 21 4.99 17.87 -1.74
CA VAL A 21 4.29 18.24 -0.49
C VAL A 21 3.04 17.40 -0.24
N ASN A 22 2.64 16.55 -1.20
CA ASN A 22 1.55 15.62 -1.02
C ASN A 22 1.94 14.31 -1.73
N CYS A 23 2.27 13.28 -0.95
CA CYS A 23 2.63 11.94 -1.47
C CYS A 23 1.37 11.15 -1.88
N ASP A 24 0.38 11.85 -2.41
CA ASP A 24 -0.83 11.27 -2.99
C ASP A 24 -0.53 11.05 -4.47
N LEU A 25 -0.32 9.78 -4.84
CA LEU A 25 -0.01 9.44 -6.23
C LEU A 25 -1.29 9.39 -7.05
N GLU A 26 -2.38 9.01 -6.40
CA GLU A 26 -3.72 8.82 -6.93
C GLU A 26 -4.32 10.14 -7.43
N TYR A 27 -4.12 11.23 -6.70
CA TYR A 27 -4.61 12.56 -7.07
C TYR A 27 -3.53 13.45 -7.70
N GLY A 28 -3.61 13.64 -9.02
CA GLY A 28 -2.75 14.55 -9.77
C GLY A 28 -1.62 13.86 -10.54
N PRO A 29 -0.65 13.18 -9.90
CA PRO A 29 0.44 12.50 -10.60
C PRO A 29 -0.06 11.44 -11.59
N LEU A 30 -0.92 10.52 -11.16
CA LEU A 30 -1.46 9.47 -12.03
C LEU A 30 -2.30 10.06 -13.17
N GLU A 31 -3.18 11.04 -12.90
CA GLU A 31 -3.97 11.72 -13.93
C GLU A 31 -3.11 12.39 -15.00
N LYS A 32 -1.99 13.01 -14.58
CA LYS A 32 -1.06 13.68 -15.49
C LYS A 32 -0.40 12.69 -16.45
N ILE A 33 0.07 11.54 -15.96
CA ILE A 33 0.69 10.54 -16.84
C ILE A 33 -0.34 9.82 -17.72
N VAL A 34 -1.57 9.64 -17.23
CA VAL A 34 -2.69 9.16 -18.06
C VAL A 34 -2.94 10.11 -19.23
N SER A 35 -3.00 11.43 -18.97
CA SER A 35 -3.26 12.43 -20.01
C SER A 35 -2.19 12.47 -21.12
N LYS A 36 -0.98 12.01 -20.80
CA LYS A 36 0.15 11.91 -21.72
C LYS A 36 0.26 10.56 -22.43
N GLY A 37 -0.59 9.58 -22.10
CA GLY A 37 -0.45 8.21 -22.60
C GLY A 37 0.75 7.47 -22.03
N GLU A 38 1.24 7.88 -20.85
CA GLU A 38 2.41 7.31 -20.17
C GLU A 38 2.02 6.28 -19.09
N LEU A 39 0.72 6.05 -18.84
CA LEU A 39 0.24 5.01 -17.92
C LEU A 39 -0.11 3.72 -18.67
N MET A 40 0.43 2.59 -18.20
CA MET A 40 0.08 1.24 -18.63
C MET A 40 -0.50 0.44 -17.47
N VAL A 41 -1.31 -0.58 -17.76
CA VAL A 41 -1.92 -1.46 -16.76
C VAL A 41 -1.39 -2.88 -16.97
N TYR A 42 -1.10 -3.56 -15.85
CA TYR A 42 -0.77 -4.98 -15.82
C TYR A 42 -1.89 -5.74 -15.11
N GLU A 43 -2.42 -6.78 -15.75
CA GLU A 43 -3.43 -7.66 -15.18
C GLU A 43 -2.74 -8.72 -14.30
N HIS A 44 -3.08 -8.75 -13.01
CA HIS A 44 -2.52 -9.72 -12.05
C HIS A 44 -3.54 -10.80 -11.73
N ASP A 45 -3.31 -12.01 -12.27
CA ASP A 45 -4.19 -13.17 -12.08
C ASP A 45 -3.93 -13.94 -10.78
N GLY A 46 -2.92 -13.52 -10.00
CA GLY A 46 -2.50 -14.17 -8.77
C GLY A 46 -3.28 -13.68 -7.55
N PHE A 47 -2.86 -14.17 -6.39
CA PHE A 47 -3.40 -13.68 -5.12
C PHE A 47 -3.03 -12.20 -4.89
N TRP A 48 -4.01 -11.42 -4.45
CA TRP A 48 -3.84 -10.05 -3.95
C TRP A 48 -4.84 -9.79 -2.83
N ALA A 49 -4.40 -9.12 -1.76
CA ALA A 49 -5.25 -8.67 -0.65
C ALA A 49 -4.64 -7.45 0.05
N CYS A 50 -5.47 -6.48 0.43
CA CYS A 50 -5.10 -5.35 1.28
C CYS A 50 -5.34 -5.68 2.77
N MET A 51 -4.89 -4.80 3.67
CA MET A 51 -5.06 -4.93 5.12
C MET A 51 -5.50 -3.60 5.72
N ASP A 52 -6.76 -3.24 5.50
CA ASP A 52 -7.31 -1.94 5.92
C ASP A 52 -8.12 -2.04 7.23
N THR A 53 -8.60 -3.25 7.55
CA THR A 53 -9.42 -3.56 8.71
C THR A 53 -8.84 -4.70 9.54
N ILE A 54 -9.31 -4.81 10.79
CA ILE A 54 -8.95 -5.91 11.70
C ILE A 54 -9.30 -7.28 11.10
N ARG A 55 -10.38 -7.36 10.33
CA ARG A 55 -10.81 -8.62 9.70
C ARG A 55 -9.81 -9.09 8.64
N GLU A 56 -9.31 -8.18 7.79
CA GLU A 56 -8.25 -8.55 6.84
C GLU A 56 -6.96 -8.93 7.57
N MET A 57 -6.59 -8.20 8.62
CA MET A 57 -5.43 -8.53 9.45
C MET A 57 -5.51 -9.95 10.03
N GLU A 58 -6.65 -10.32 10.62
CA GLU A 58 -6.88 -11.65 11.17
C GLU A 58 -6.79 -12.73 10.08
N HIS A 59 -7.37 -12.47 8.91
CA HIS A 59 -7.34 -13.39 7.77
C HIS A 59 -5.91 -13.62 7.25
N LEU A 60 -5.16 -12.54 6.99
CA LEU A 60 -3.80 -12.63 6.47
C LEU A 60 -2.85 -13.29 7.48
N ASN A 61 -3.00 -13.01 8.77
CA ASN A 61 -2.24 -13.68 9.82
C ASN A 61 -2.55 -15.17 9.91
N LYS A 62 -3.81 -15.58 9.69
CA LYS A 62 -4.16 -17.00 9.63
C LYS A 62 -3.45 -17.69 8.47
N LEU A 63 -3.49 -17.12 7.26
CA LEU A 63 -2.78 -17.67 6.11
C LEU A 63 -1.27 -17.82 6.37
N TRP A 64 -0.68 -16.84 7.05
CA TRP A 64 0.72 -16.90 7.47
C TRP A 64 1.01 -18.01 8.49
N ASN A 65 0.22 -18.09 9.56
CA ASN A 65 0.40 -19.07 10.62
C ASN A 65 0.11 -20.52 10.18
N ASP A 66 -0.79 -20.68 9.22
CA ASP A 66 -1.12 -21.97 8.62
C ASP A 66 -0.10 -22.38 7.53
N GLU A 67 0.96 -21.60 7.31
CA GLU A 67 1.99 -21.81 6.26
C GLU A 67 1.40 -21.87 4.83
N THR A 68 0.24 -21.26 4.61
CA THR A 68 -0.48 -21.26 3.33
C THR A 68 -0.50 -19.89 2.64
N ALA A 69 0.30 -18.94 3.13
CA ALA A 69 0.37 -17.58 2.60
C ALA A 69 0.89 -17.56 1.14
N PRO A 70 0.03 -17.26 0.15
CA PRO A 70 0.42 -17.33 -1.27
C PRO A 70 1.44 -16.26 -1.68
N TRP A 71 1.61 -15.20 -0.88
CA TRP A 71 2.64 -14.19 -1.10
C TRP A 71 4.02 -14.60 -0.56
N LYS A 72 4.12 -15.66 0.27
CA LYS A 72 5.40 -16.20 0.76
C LYS A 72 6.03 -17.11 -0.30
N ILE A 73 6.59 -16.52 -1.35
CA ILE A 73 7.21 -17.26 -2.47
C ILE A 73 8.67 -17.65 -2.23
N TRP A 74 9.25 -17.25 -1.09
CA TRP A 74 10.62 -17.58 -0.72
C TRP A 74 10.68 -18.83 0.15
N SER A 75 11.78 -19.59 0.04
CA SER A 75 12.06 -20.70 0.94
C SER A 75 12.55 -20.17 2.28
N ASP A 76 12.22 -20.88 3.36
CA ASP A 76 12.91 -20.68 4.63
C ASP A 76 14.37 -21.09 4.45
N VAL A 77 15.30 -20.20 4.81
CA VAL A 77 16.72 -20.54 4.82
C VAL A 77 16.94 -21.50 5.98
N SER A 78 16.93 -22.80 5.69
CA SER A 78 17.42 -23.81 6.61
C SER A 78 18.93 -23.61 6.78
N MET A 79 19.36 -23.17 7.97
CA MET A 79 20.74 -23.28 8.43
C MET A 79 21.05 -24.71 8.89
#